data_AF-A0AA97B0P8-F1
#
_entry.id   AF-A0AA97B0P8-F1
#
_cell.length_a   1.000
_cell.length_b   1.000
_cell.length_c   1.000
_cell.angle_alpha   90.00
_cell.angle_beta   90.00
_cell.angle_gamma   90.00
#
_symmetry.space_group_name_H-M   'P 1'
#
loop_
_entity.id
_entity.type
_entity.pdbx_description
1 polymer ?
#
loop_
_entity_poly.entity_id
_entity_poly.type
_entity_poly.pdbx_seq_one_letter_code
_entity_poly.pdbx_strand_id
1 'polypeptide(L)'
;MSDGEAWRGDIKARLYERVRERGYESITAFANERPTASLVALAEELGREDVAGVQVLSALLYEAEQRRQVTRFVRDVLVRMLSQSLPDGWPAVLDDANRFKVAKALGRWTGYTPETHQKQVDRAGDALLANPPPPGWRPLGPDDELLRTLLPDEDA
;
A
#
# COMPACT_ATOMS: atom_id res chain seq x y z
N MET A 1 0.14 20.71 -11.38
CA MET A 1 0.35 20.75 -9.92
C MET A 1 -0.92 21.36 -9.35
N SER A 2 -1.55 20.75 -8.34
CA SER A 2 -2.71 21.34 -7.68
C SER A 2 -2.31 22.66 -7.00
N ASP A 3 -3.20 23.66 -6.95
CA ASP A 3 -2.96 25.03 -6.43
C ASP A 3 -2.81 25.11 -4.90
N GLY A 4 -2.15 24.12 -4.29
CA GLY A 4 -1.92 24.01 -2.85
C GLY A 4 -3.17 23.71 -2.02
N GLU A 5 -4.36 23.58 -2.65
CA GLU A 5 -5.64 23.29 -1.97
C GLU A 5 -5.59 22.03 -1.11
N ALA A 6 -4.89 20.99 -1.59
CA ALA A 6 -4.66 19.76 -0.85
C ALA A 6 -3.98 19.99 0.52
N TRP A 7 -3.25 21.09 0.70
CA TRP A 7 -2.46 21.36 1.90
C TRP A 7 -3.04 22.46 2.82
N ARG A 8 -4.23 22.97 2.52
CA ARG A 8 -4.88 24.00 3.35
C ARG A 8 -5.75 23.39 4.43
N GLY A 9 -5.75 24.01 5.61
CA GLY A 9 -6.66 23.69 6.70
C GLY A 9 -6.36 22.36 7.40
N ASP A 10 -7.37 21.80 8.07
CA ASP A 10 -7.27 20.49 8.73
C ASP A 10 -7.46 19.35 7.71
N ILE A 11 -6.36 19.00 7.06
CA ILE A 11 -6.27 17.93 6.05
C ILE A 11 -6.83 16.61 6.58
N LYS A 12 -6.54 16.28 7.85
CA LYS A 12 -6.93 15.01 8.45
C LYS A 12 -8.45 14.98 8.64
N ALA A 13 -9.03 16.00 9.29
CA ALA A 13 -10.47 16.09 9.49
C ALA A 13 -11.24 15.99 8.16
N ARG A 14 -10.77 16.70 7.13
CA ARG A 14 -11.36 16.66 5.79
C ARG A 14 -11.30 15.27 5.16
N LEU A 15 -10.16 14.59 5.22
CA LEU A 15 -10.04 13.23 4.69
C LEU A 15 -11.04 12.27 5.34
N TYR A 16 -11.20 12.34 6.67
CA TYR A 16 -12.20 11.55 7.40
C TYR A 16 -13.63 11.92 7.02
N GLU A 17 -13.94 13.20 6.79
CA GLU A 17 -15.24 13.64 6.31
C GLU A 17 -15.57 13.04 4.94
N ARG A 18 -14.65 13.12 3.97
CA ARG A 18 -14.84 12.54 2.61
C ARG A 18 -15.12 11.04 2.64
N VAL A 19 -14.45 10.32 3.54
CA VAL A 19 -14.65 8.88 3.74
C VAL A 19 -16.04 8.60 4.31
N ARG A 20 -16.50 9.39 5.30
CA ARG A 20 -17.85 9.26 5.89
C ARG A 20 -18.95 9.62 4.90
N GLU A 21 -18.76 10.65 4.08
CA GLU A 21 -19.70 11.02 2.99
C GLU A 21 -19.92 9.87 2.01
N ARG A 22 -18.94 8.97 1.88
CA ARG A 22 -19.01 7.75 1.04
C ARG A 22 -19.51 6.52 1.79
N GLY A 23 -19.95 6.66 3.04
CA GLY A 23 -20.53 5.58 3.83
C GLY A 23 -19.52 4.70 4.57
N TYR A 24 -18.26 5.12 4.66
CA TYR A 24 -17.21 4.35 5.34
C TYR A 24 -16.89 4.91 6.73
N GLU A 25 -16.65 4.02 7.68
CA GLU A 25 -16.34 4.38 9.07
C GLU A 25 -14.87 4.76 9.29
N SER A 26 -13.98 4.38 8.36
CA SER A 26 -12.54 4.62 8.45
C SER A 26 -11.88 4.63 7.07
N ILE A 27 -10.69 5.24 6.97
CA ILE A 27 -9.92 5.27 5.72
C ILE A 27 -9.54 3.83 5.34
N THR A 28 -9.19 3.01 6.34
CA THR A 28 -8.89 1.58 6.17
C THR A 28 -10.07 0.82 5.60
N ALA A 29 -11.31 1.05 6.07
CA ALA A 29 -12.50 0.39 5.51
C ALA A 29 -12.71 0.76 4.04
N PHE A 30 -12.60 2.05 3.71
CA PHE A 30 -12.66 2.53 2.32
C PHE A 30 -11.59 1.88 1.42
N ALA A 31 -10.35 1.81 1.91
CA ALA A 31 -9.23 1.27 1.17
C ALA A 31 -9.26 -0.26 1.02
N ASN A 32 -9.84 -0.98 1.99
CA ASN A 32 -9.97 -2.45 1.99
C ASN A 32 -10.91 -2.97 0.89
N GLU A 33 -11.90 -2.17 0.47
CA GLU A 33 -12.75 -2.53 -0.69
C GLU A 33 -12.02 -2.36 -2.03
N ARG A 34 -10.87 -1.67 -2.03
CA ARG A 34 -10.07 -1.34 -3.22
C ARG A 34 -8.60 -1.72 -3.01
N PRO A 35 -8.29 -2.98 -2.67
CA PRO A 35 -6.96 -3.39 -2.21
C PRO A 35 -5.86 -3.19 -3.27
N THR A 36 -6.21 -3.29 -4.54
CA THR A 36 -5.27 -3.14 -5.67
C THR A 36 -5.21 -1.71 -6.22
N ALA A 37 -6.11 -0.81 -5.78
CA ALA A 37 -6.11 0.57 -6.23
C ALA A 37 -4.87 1.32 -5.73
N SER A 38 -4.31 2.19 -6.56
CA SER A 38 -3.17 3.02 -6.17
C SER A 38 -3.59 4.05 -5.11
N LEU A 39 -2.63 4.53 -4.31
CA LEU A 39 -2.86 5.62 -3.36
C LEU A 39 -3.37 6.89 -4.06
N VAL A 40 -2.95 7.13 -5.30
CA VAL A 40 -3.43 8.24 -6.13
C VAL A 40 -4.88 8.00 -6.54
N ALA A 41 -5.25 6.81 -6.98
CA ALA A 41 -6.63 6.49 -7.35
C ALA A 41 -7.58 6.61 -6.14
N LEU A 42 -7.15 6.15 -4.96
CA LEU A 42 -7.91 6.35 -3.72
C LEU A 42 -8.10 7.85 -3.41
N ALA A 43 -7.04 8.64 -3.56
CA ALA A 43 -7.10 10.08 -3.35
C ALA A 43 -8.02 10.77 -4.38
N GLU A 44 -7.95 10.36 -5.65
CA GLU A 44 -8.83 10.87 -6.70
C GLU A 44 -10.30 10.59 -6.43
N GLU A 45 -10.62 9.39 -5.95
CA GLU A 45 -11.96 9.01 -5.56
C GLU A 45 -12.46 9.78 -4.35
N LEU A 46 -11.59 10.11 -3.38
CA LEU A 46 -11.94 10.91 -2.20
C LEU A 46 -12.03 12.42 -2.51
N GLY A 47 -11.26 12.91 -3.46
CA GLY A 47 -11.26 14.29 -3.92
C GLY A 47 -10.07 14.61 -4.83
N ARG A 48 -10.28 14.50 -6.15
CA ARG A 48 -9.26 14.69 -7.22
C ARG A 48 -8.31 15.87 -7.06
N GLU A 49 -8.79 17.02 -6.59
CA GLU A 49 -7.99 18.24 -6.45
C GLU A 49 -7.63 18.58 -4.99
N ASP A 50 -8.19 17.82 -4.05
CA ASP A 50 -8.31 18.18 -2.63
C ASP A 50 -7.58 17.17 -1.71
N VAL A 51 -7.32 15.98 -2.22
CA VAL A 51 -6.66 14.89 -1.50
C VAL A 51 -5.43 14.42 -2.28
N ALA A 52 -4.31 14.29 -1.59
CA ALA A 52 -3.09 13.71 -2.15
C ALA A 52 -2.89 12.26 -1.68
N GLY A 53 -2.28 11.42 -2.53
CA GLY A 53 -2.01 10.02 -2.18
C GLY A 53 -1.16 9.84 -0.90
N VAL A 54 -0.25 10.77 -0.62
CA VAL A 54 0.54 10.75 0.63
C VAL A 54 -0.33 10.97 1.87
N GLN A 55 -1.41 11.75 1.76
CA GLN A 55 -2.35 11.98 2.88
C GLN A 55 -3.14 10.72 3.18
N VAL A 56 -3.54 9.99 2.13
CA VAL A 56 -4.18 8.67 2.28
C VAL A 56 -3.21 7.68 2.94
N LEU A 57 -1.96 7.61 2.49
CA LEU A 57 -0.93 6.76 3.08
C LEU A 57 -0.71 7.08 4.57
N SER A 58 -0.53 8.35 4.91
CA SER A 58 -0.33 8.78 6.31
C SER A 58 -1.53 8.47 7.19
N ALA A 59 -2.76 8.61 6.68
CA ALA A 59 -3.96 8.28 7.45
C ALA A 59 -4.14 6.77 7.64
N LEU A 60 -3.83 5.96 6.62
CA LEU A 60 -3.82 4.50 6.72
C LEU A 60 -2.79 4.02 7.76
N LEU A 61 -1.57 4.57 7.74
CA LEU A 61 -0.55 4.26 8.73
C LEU A 61 -1.02 4.64 10.13
N TYR A 62 -1.54 5.85 10.31
CA TYR A 62 -2.07 6.31 11.59
C TYR A 62 -3.15 5.37 12.13
N GLU A 63 -4.11 4.95 11.30
CA GLU A 63 -5.14 4.00 11.70
C GLU A 63 -4.60 2.62 12.06
N ALA A 64 -3.57 2.16 11.34
CA ALA A 64 -2.90 0.90 11.60
C ALA A 64 -2.13 0.95 12.93
N GLU A 65 -1.44 2.04 13.24
CA GLU A 65 -0.76 2.24 14.52
C GLU A 65 -1.76 2.21 15.69
N GLN A 66 -2.88 2.93 15.58
CA GLN A 66 -3.92 2.94 16.62
C GLN A 66 -4.52 1.55 16.87
N ARG A 67 -4.59 0.71 15.83
CA ARG A 67 -5.15 -0.64 15.90
C ARG A 67 -4.10 -1.73 16.11
N ARG A 68 -2.80 -1.39 16.21
CA ARG A 68 -1.67 -2.34 16.24
C ARG A 68 -1.68 -3.31 15.06
N GLN A 69 -1.93 -2.80 13.86
CA GLN A 69 -2.02 -3.55 12.61
C GLN A 69 -1.00 -3.07 11.56
N VAL A 70 0.16 -2.58 12.01
CA VAL A 70 1.16 -1.98 11.11
C VAL A 70 1.72 -3.02 10.13
N THR A 71 1.95 -4.26 10.54
CA THR A 71 2.35 -5.34 9.60
C THR A 71 1.32 -5.58 8.51
N ARG A 72 0.03 -5.58 8.84
CA ARG A 72 -1.05 -5.69 7.84
C ARG A 72 -1.06 -4.48 6.90
N PHE A 73 -0.83 -3.28 7.41
CA PHE A 73 -0.68 -2.07 6.59
C PHE A 73 0.52 -2.18 5.63
N VAL A 74 1.67 -2.67 6.09
CA VAL A 74 2.85 -2.90 5.26
C VAL A 74 2.55 -3.89 4.13
N ARG A 75 1.78 -4.96 4.41
CA ARG A 75 1.27 -5.89 3.38
C ARG A 75 0.33 -5.19 2.39
N ASP A 76 -0.59 -4.35 2.86
CA ASP A 76 -1.52 -3.58 2.00
C ASP A 76 -0.77 -2.66 1.04
N VAL A 77 0.24 -1.94 1.52
CA VAL A 77 1.08 -1.08 0.67
C VAL A 77 1.80 -1.90 -0.40
N LEU A 78 2.34 -3.09 -0.05
CA LEU A 78 2.99 -3.97 -1.02
C LEU A 78 2.02 -4.40 -2.13
N VAL A 79 0.79 -4.80 -1.79
CA VAL A 79 -0.25 -5.17 -2.78
C VAL A 79 -0.49 -4.04 -3.78
N ARG A 80 -0.59 -2.80 -3.29
CA ARG A 80 -0.78 -1.61 -4.15
C ARG A 80 0.44 -1.34 -5.02
N MET A 81 1.66 -1.56 -4.53
CA MET A 81 2.89 -1.35 -5.30
C MET A 81 3.08 -2.41 -6.40
N LEU A 82 2.78 -3.67 -6.07
CA LEU A 82 2.79 -4.78 -7.02
C LEU A 82 1.74 -4.55 -8.10
N SER A 83 0.49 -4.23 -7.73
CA SER A 83 -0.59 -4.00 -8.69
C SER A 83 -0.29 -2.87 -9.68
N GLN A 84 0.39 -1.81 -9.24
CA GLN A 84 0.78 -0.68 -10.09
C GLN A 84 1.96 -1.00 -11.03
N SER A 85 2.92 -1.79 -10.57
CA SER A 85 4.18 -2.02 -11.31
C SER A 85 4.14 -3.31 -12.14
N LEU A 86 3.30 -4.25 -11.74
CA LEU A 86 3.15 -5.60 -12.27
C LEU A 86 1.64 -5.91 -12.44
N PRO A 87 0.94 -5.21 -13.36
CA PRO A 87 -0.51 -5.39 -13.55
C PRO A 87 -0.88 -6.83 -13.94
N ASP A 88 0.02 -7.52 -14.64
CA ASP A 88 -0.12 -8.92 -15.08
C ASP A 88 0.42 -9.94 -14.06
N GLY A 89 0.80 -9.49 -12.86
CA GLY A 89 1.38 -10.32 -11.80
C GLY A 89 2.89 -10.53 -11.94
N TRP A 90 3.43 -11.41 -11.10
CA TRP A 90 4.86 -11.68 -11.04
C TRP A 90 5.40 -12.21 -12.38
N PRO A 91 6.55 -11.72 -12.87
CA PRO A 91 7.07 -12.10 -14.18
C PRO A 91 7.54 -13.56 -14.21
N ALA A 92 7.39 -14.21 -15.36
CA ALA A 92 7.94 -15.55 -15.58
C ALA A 92 9.49 -15.57 -15.63
N VAL A 93 10.09 -14.47 -16.07
CA VAL A 93 11.54 -14.30 -16.22
C VAL A 93 11.96 -12.91 -15.74
N LEU A 94 12.98 -12.85 -14.89
CA LEU A 94 13.59 -11.61 -14.38
C LEU A 94 14.66 -11.06 -15.34
N ASP A 95 14.24 -10.75 -16.58
CA ASP A 95 15.03 -9.97 -17.53
C ASP A 95 15.17 -8.50 -17.09
N ASP A 96 15.93 -7.69 -17.82
CA ASP A 96 16.20 -6.29 -17.42
C ASP A 96 14.92 -5.45 -17.28
N ALA A 97 13.94 -5.65 -18.16
CA ALA A 97 12.69 -4.90 -18.14
C ALA A 97 11.83 -5.30 -16.93
N ASN A 98 11.70 -6.59 -16.67
CA ASN A 98 10.94 -7.12 -15.55
C ASN A 98 11.64 -6.85 -14.21
N ARG A 99 12.96 -6.93 -14.17
CA ARG A 99 13.77 -6.58 -13.00
C ARG A 99 13.54 -5.14 -12.58
N PHE A 100 13.50 -4.19 -13.53
CA PHE A 100 13.18 -2.80 -13.21
C PHE A 100 11.78 -2.64 -12.62
N LYS A 101 10.75 -3.32 -13.17
CA LYS A 101 9.38 -3.26 -12.64
C LYS A 101 9.28 -3.81 -11.22
N VAL A 102 9.92 -4.95 -10.96
CA VAL A 102 9.97 -5.56 -9.62
C VAL A 102 10.72 -4.64 -8.65
N ALA A 103 11.91 -4.15 -9.03
CA ALA A 103 12.69 -3.23 -8.21
C ALA A 103 11.94 -1.92 -7.91
N LYS A 104 11.19 -1.38 -8.88
CA LYS A 104 10.33 -0.21 -8.67
C LYS A 104 9.22 -0.48 -7.66
N ALA A 105 8.58 -1.64 -7.70
CA ALA A 105 7.55 -2.03 -6.74
C ALA A 105 8.14 -2.13 -5.32
N LEU A 106 9.22 -2.93 -5.18
CA LEU A 106 9.86 -3.17 -3.89
C LEU A 106 10.48 -1.89 -3.31
N GLY A 107 11.20 -1.10 -4.11
CA GLY A 107 11.81 0.14 -3.64
C GLY A 107 10.79 1.17 -3.14
N ARG A 108 9.61 1.28 -3.79
CA ARG A 108 8.53 2.14 -3.28
C ARG A 108 7.92 1.59 -1.99
N TRP A 109 7.70 0.29 -1.93
CA TRP A 109 7.18 -0.37 -0.73
C TRP A 109 8.11 -0.16 0.47
N THR A 110 9.40 -0.41 0.30
CA THR A 110 10.46 -0.08 1.27
C THR A 110 10.40 1.40 1.67
N GLY A 111 10.33 2.32 0.71
CA GLY A 111 10.28 3.76 1.00
C GLY A 111 9.01 4.26 1.71
N TYR A 112 7.92 3.48 1.68
CA TYR A 112 6.67 3.79 2.39
C TYR A 112 6.52 3.01 3.70
N THR A 113 7.49 2.15 4.02
CA THR A 113 7.50 1.34 5.24
C THR A 113 7.97 2.21 6.42
N PRO A 114 7.30 2.17 7.59
CA PRO A 114 7.77 2.84 8.80
C PRO A 114 9.11 2.24 9.27
N GLU A 115 9.96 3.06 9.89
CA GLU A 115 11.28 2.63 10.37
C GLU A 115 11.22 1.40 11.30
N THR A 116 10.14 1.28 12.08
CA THR A 116 9.89 0.15 12.99
C THR A 116 9.76 -1.20 12.29
N HIS A 117 9.43 -1.21 10.99
CA HIS A 117 9.20 -2.40 10.17
C HIS A 117 10.25 -2.60 9.07
N GLN A 118 11.25 -1.72 9.00
CA GLN A 118 12.20 -1.72 7.88
C GLN A 118 12.98 -3.04 7.78
N LYS A 119 13.44 -3.57 8.92
CA LYS A 119 14.21 -4.84 8.94
C LYS A 119 13.37 -6.03 8.49
N GLN A 120 12.08 -6.06 8.83
CA GLN A 120 11.15 -7.10 8.41
C GLN A 120 10.91 -7.02 6.90
N VAL A 121 10.70 -5.81 6.39
CA VAL A 121 10.50 -5.55 4.95
C VAL A 121 11.72 -5.89 4.12
N ASP A 122 12.92 -5.54 4.57
CA ASP A 122 14.17 -5.88 3.87
C ASP A 122 14.31 -7.41 3.74
N ARG A 123 14.11 -8.14 4.84
CA ARG A 123 14.14 -9.62 4.83
C ARG A 123 13.07 -10.24 3.94
N ALA A 124 11.85 -9.71 3.97
CA ALA A 124 10.76 -10.19 3.13
C ALA A 124 11.01 -9.90 1.65
N GLY A 125 11.59 -8.74 1.32
CA GLY A 125 12.03 -8.38 -0.02
C GLY A 125 13.12 -9.33 -0.53
N ASP A 126 14.15 -9.58 0.28
CA ASP A 126 15.21 -10.56 -0.03
C ASP A 126 14.62 -11.96 -0.26
N ALA A 127 13.68 -12.39 0.58
CA ALA A 127 13.02 -13.68 0.44
C ALA A 127 12.20 -13.79 -0.86
N LEU A 128 11.48 -12.73 -1.26
CA LEU A 128 10.75 -12.66 -2.53
C LEU A 128 11.69 -12.73 -3.75
N LEU A 129 12.86 -12.12 -3.66
CA LEU A 129 13.84 -12.15 -4.75
C LEU A 129 14.56 -13.50 -4.84
N ALA A 130 14.90 -14.10 -3.69
CA ALA A 130 15.54 -15.40 -3.62
C ALA A 130 14.60 -16.55 -4.01
N ASN A 131 13.32 -16.43 -3.63
CA ASN A 131 12.27 -17.43 -3.89
C ASN A 131 11.07 -16.74 -4.55
N PRO A 132 11.17 -16.42 -5.86
CA PRO A 132 10.11 -15.71 -6.55
C PRO A 132 8.80 -16.52 -6.54
N PRO A 133 7.65 -15.85 -6.37
CA PRO A 133 6.37 -16.51 -6.50
C PRO A 133 6.12 -17.01 -7.94
N PRO A 134 5.12 -17.89 -8.13
CA PRO A 134 4.78 -18.38 -9.46
C PRO A 134 4.47 -17.25 -10.44
N PRO A 135 4.75 -17.44 -11.74
CA PRO A 135 4.40 -16.47 -12.77
C PRO A 135 2.89 -16.14 -12.74
N GLY A 136 2.55 -14.86 -12.85
CA GLY A 136 1.18 -14.37 -12.76
C GLY A 136 0.64 -14.27 -11.33
N TRP A 137 1.41 -14.63 -10.31
CA TRP A 137 0.99 -14.38 -8.92
C TRP A 137 0.77 -12.88 -8.71
N ARG A 138 -0.41 -12.55 -8.20
CA ARG A 138 -0.85 -11.18 -7.94
C ARG A 138 -1.74 -11.19 -6.70
N PRO A 139 -1.25 -10.73 -5.55
CA PRO A 139 -2.07 -10.71 -4.35
C PRO A 139 -3.24 -9.75 -4.56
N LEU A 140 -4.45 -10.18 -4.17
CA LEU A 140 -5.67 -9.38 -4.30
C LEU A 140 -6.03 -8.64 -3.01
N GLY A 141 -5.20 -8.76 -1.96
CA GLY A 141 -5.39 -8.12 -0.68
C GLY A 141 -4.22 -8.38 0.27
N PRO A 142 -4.15 -7.64 1.39
CA PRO A 142 -3.04 -7.78 2.35
C PRO A 142 -2.98 -9.17 2.97
N ASP A 143 -4.09 -9.90 2.99
CA ASP A 143 -4.24 -11.20 3.63
C ASP A 143 -3.93 -12.39 2.70
N ASP A 144 -3.30 -12.13 1.56
CA ASP A 144 -2.71 -13.16 0.69
C ASP A 144 -1.78 -14.10 1.49
N GLU A 145 -1.88 -15.40 1.21
CA GLU A 145 -1.22 -16.45 1.98
C GLU A 145 0.32 -16.32 1.97
N LEU A 146 0.90 -15.99 0.82
CA LEU A 146 2.34 -15.79 0.70
C LEU A 146 2.76 -14.54 1.48
N LEU A 147 1.98 -13.46 1.38
CA LEU A 147 2.27 -12.23 2.13
C LEU A 147 2.21 -12.46 3.64
N ARG A 148 1.24 -13.24 4.13
CA ARG A 148 1.12 -13.58 5.56
C ARG A 148 2.28 -14.44 6.06
N THR A 149 2.84 -15.27 5.18
CA THR A 149 4.02 -16.08 5.52
C THR A 149 5.29 -15.23 5.57
N LEU A 150 5.45 -14.27 4.64
CA LEU A 150 6.61 -13.38 4.60
C LEU A 150 6.59 -12.32 5.70
N LEU A 151 5.40 -11.82 6.03
CA LEU A 151 5.16 -10.73 6.98
C LEU A 151 4.02 -11.14 7.91
N PRO A 152 4.29 -12.06 8.87
CA PRO A 152 3.30 -12.49 9.82
C PRO A 152 2.86 -11.32 10.71
N ASP A 153 1.61 -11.36 11.16
CA ASP A 153 1.13 -10.39 12.15
C ASP A 153 1.99 -10.48 13.41
N GLU A 154 2.21 -9.33 14.06
CA GLU A 154 2.83 -9.34 15.39
C GLU A 154 1.86 -10.04 16.34
N ASP A 155 2.37 -11.00 17.13
CA ASP A 155 1.55 -11.72 18.10
C ASP A 155 0.82 -10.71 19.01
N ALA A 156 -0.51 -10.84 19.06
CA ALA A 156 -1.40 -9.95 19.82
C ALA A 156 -1.23 -10.08 21.34
#